data_AF-A0A1Z9GHN7-F1
#
_entry.id   AF-A0A1Z9GHN7-F1
#
_cell.length_a   1.000
_cell.length_b   1.000
_cell.length_c   1.000
_cell.angle_alpha   90.00
_cell.angle_beta   90.00
_cell.angle_gamma   90.00
#
_symmetry.space_group_name_H-M   'P 1'
#
loop_
_entity.id
_entity.type
_entity.pdbx_description
1 polymer ?
#
loop_
_entity_poly.entity_id
_entity_poly.type
_entity_poly.pdbx_seq_one_letter_code
_entity_poly.pdbx_strand_id
1 'polypeptide(L)'
;MADLVKIAAELRGSVIDMCHRSRSAHLGSCLSCLDILTAAYWSVLSIDPAKPDDPARDRFILSKGHAAMALYATLAKRGYFPEQELLTYNEDGGRLAEHPPANLLPGVEAATGSLGHGLPIGVGIALATKIRPSAARVFVLLSDGENNEGSVWEAAMMAAAQRLENLCVIIDYNKWQATGRSNETLQLDPLVDKWRAFGWDAKEVDGHDITTLVTEMSGVPGSAGS
;
A
#
# COMPACT_ATOMS: atom_id res chain seq x y z
N MET A 1 1.38 -12.21 -17.07
CA MET A 1 0.22 -12.68 -16.28
C MET A 1 0.48 -13.97 -15.52
N ALA A 2 0.78 -15.10 -16.17
CA ALA A 2 1.04 -16.37 -15.45
C ALA A 2 2.16 -16.28 -14.39
N ASP A 3 3.18 -15.47 -14.67
CA ASP A 3 4.28 -15.21 -13.73
C ASP A 3 3.83 -14.42 -12.48
N LEU A 4 2.96 -13.41 -12.65
CA LEU A 4 2.45 -12.59 -11.53
C LEU A 4 1.59 -13.43 -10.58
N VAL A 5 0.72 -14.29 -11.11
CA VAL A 5 -0.10 -15.20 -10.27
C VAL A 5 0.79 -16.13 -9.45
N LYS A 6 1.88 -16.65 -10.06
CA LYS A 6 2.86 -17.48 -9.37
C LYS A 6 3.57 -16.70 -8.27
N ILE A 7 4.04 -15.48 -8.55
CA ILE A 7 4.68 -14.61 -7.56
C ILE A 7 3.73 -14.34 -6.39
N ALA A 8 2.47 -13.99 -6.66
CA ALA A 8 1.48 -13.73 -5.62
C ALA A 8 1.19 -14.98 -4.77
N ALA A 9 1.21 -16.18 -5.35
CA ALA A 9 1.06 -17.44 -4.62
C ALA A 9 2.29 -17.75 -3.73
N GLU A 10 3.49 -17.51 -4.23
CA GLU A 10 4.73 -17.66 -3.46
C GLU A 10 4.76 -16.69 -2.27
N LEU A 11 4.38 -15.43 -2.47
CA LEU A 11 4.28 -14.45 -1.40
C LEU A 11 3.24 -14.84 -0.33
N ARG A 12 2.10 -15.43 -0.72
CA ARG A 12 1.13 -15.98 0.23
C ARG A 12 1.76 -17.07 1.10
N GLY A 13 2.54 -17.96 0.49
CA GLY A 13 3.29 -18.99 1.22
C GLY A 13 4.26 -18.39 2.24
N SER A 14 5.06 -17.39 1.83
CA SER A 14 6.00 -16.70 2.73
C SER A 14 5.29 -16.02 3.89
N VAL A 15 4.18 -15.30 3.64
CA VAL A 15 3.40 -14.62 4.67
C VAL A 15 2.79 -15.60 5.67
N ILE A 16 2.29 -16.75 5.21
CA ILE A 16 1.75 -17.80 6.09
C ILE A 16 2.86 -18.35 7.00
N ASP A 17 4.06 -18.63 6.46
CA ASP A 17 5.20 -19.10 7.25
C ASP A 17 5.67 -18.05 8.28
N MET A 18 5.82 -16.79 7.87
CA MET A 18 6.16 -15.67 8.76
C MET A 18 5.14 -15.53 9.89
N CYS A 19 3.85 -15.57 9.57
CA CYS A 19 2.78 -15.46 10.55
C CYS A 19 2.78 -16.64 11.53
N HIS A 20 2.99 -17.87 11.04
CA HIS A 20 3.04 -19.06 11.87
C HIS A 20 4.19 -19.00 12.88
N ARG A 21 5.38 -18.56 12.45
CA ARG A 21 6.57 -18.45 13.30
C ARG A 21 6.42 -17.38 14.37
N SER A 22 6.03 -16.18 13.97
CA SER A 22 5.92 -15.00 14.84
C SER A 22 4.66 -14.96 15.70
N ARG A 23 3.67 -15.82 15.41
CA ARG A 23 2.33 -15.82 16.04
C ARG A 23 1.59 -14.48 15.92
N SER A 24 1.86 -13.72 14.86
CA SER A 24 1.18 -12.44 14.59
C SER A 24 -0.30 -12.64 14.24
N ALA A 25 -1.14 -11.65 14.58
CA ALA A 25 -2.60 -11.72 14.39
C ALA A 25 -3.09 -11.24 13.02
N HIS A 26 -2.21 -10.68 12.16
CA HIS A 26 -2.62 -9.91 10.99
C HIS A 26 -2.63 -10.68 9.66
N LEU A 27 -2.75 -12.01 9.69
CA LEU A 27 -2.71 -12.85 8.48
C LEU A 27 -3.74 -12.43 7.42
N GLY A 28 -5.01 -12.23 7.81
CA GLY A 28 -6.08 -11.86 6.89
C GLY A 28 -5.82 -10.51 6.19
N SER A 29 -5.31 -9.53 6.94
CA SER A 29 -4.92 -8.23 6.39
C SER A 29 -3.75 -8.34 5.41
N CYS A 30 -2.83 -9.27 5.61
CA CYS A 30 -1.73 -9.49 4.68
C CYS A 30 -2.19 -10.20 3.40
N LEU A 31 -2.99 -11.27 3.53
CA LEU A 31 -3.41 -12.08 2.38
C LEU A 31 -4.32 -11.32 1.42
N SER A 32 -5.10 -10.36 1.92
CA SER A 32 -6.03 -9.54 1.11
C SER A 32 -5.32 -8.63 0.10
N CYS A 33 -4.10 -8.16 0.39
CA CYS A 33 -3.42 -7.18 -0.46
C CYS A 33 -2.25 -7.74 -1.30
N LEU A 34 -2.01 -9.06 -1.30
CA LEU A 34 -0.85 -9.62 -2.01
C LEU A 34 -0.94 -9.52 -3.54
N ASP A 35 -2.13 -9.58 -4.12
CA ASP A 35 -2.29 -9.37 -5.57
C ASP A 35 -2.07 -7.90 -5.94
N ILE A 36 -2.52 -6.97 -5.10
CA ILE A 36 -2.26 -5.52 -5.22
C ILE A 36 -0.76 -5.26 -5.17
N LEU A 37 -0.06 -5.78 -4.16
CA LEU A 37 1.39 -5.62 -4.02
C LEU A 37 2.14 -6.26 -5.18
N THR A 38 1.69 -7.42 -5.65
CA THR A 38 2.32 -8.10 -6.79
C THR A 38 2.17 -7.27 -8.08
N ALA A 39 0.97 -6.79 -8.38
CA ALA A 39 0.73 -5.91 -9.52
C ALA A 39 1.58 -4.63 -9.43
N ALA A 40 1.63 -4.00 -8.26
CA ALA A 40 2.42 -2.80 -8.03
C ALA A 40 3.92 -3.03 -8.28
N TYR A 41 4.54 -3.97 -7.57
CA TYR A 41 6.00 -4.11 -7.52
C TYR A 41 6.63 -4.80 -8.75
N TRP A 42 5.86 -5.58 -9.51
CA TRP A 42 6.37 -6.28 -10.71
C TRP A 42 5.88 -5.70 -12.04
N SER A 43 4.91 -4.77 -12.04
CA SER A 43 4.36 -4.27 -13.31
C SER A 43 4.12 -2.76 -13.36
N VAL A 44 3.81 -2.12 -12.23
CA VAL A 44 3.41 -0.71 -12.23
C VAL A 44 4.55 0.21 -11.81
N LEU A 45 5.20 -0.09 -10.68
CA LEU A 45 6.17 0.80 -10.05
C LEU A 45 7.48 0.85 -10.86
N SER A 46 7.92 2.07 -11.16
CA SER A 46 9.26 2.36 -11.66
C SER A 46 10.23 2.37 -10.49
N ILE A 47 10.80 1.20 -10.17
CA ILE A 47 11.70 0.98 -9.03
C ILE A 47 12.91 0.13 -9.41
N ASP A 48 14.03 0.39 -8.74
CA ASP A 48 15.26 -0.41 -8.81
C ASP A 48 15.69 -0.76 -7.37
N PRO A 49 15.61 -2.04 -6.96
CA PRO A 49 16.05 -2.49 -5.64
C PRO A 49 17.53 -2.21 -5.34
N ALA A 50 18.37 -2.08 -6.37
CA ALA A 50 19.78 -1.70 -6.21
C ALA A 50 19.96 -0.19 -5.96
N LYS A 51 18.91 0.61 -6.17
CA LYS A 51 18.88 2.08 -5.95
C LYS A 51 17.65 2.47 -5.13
N PRO A 52 17.53 1.99 -3.89
CA PRO A 52 16.34 2.24 -3.05
C PRO A 52 16.15 3.72 -2.69
N ASP A 53 17.19 4.55 -2.84
CA ASP A 53 17.15 5.98 -2.52
C ASP A 53 17.02 6.88 -3.77
N ASP A 54 16.77 6.30 -4.95
CA ASP A 54 16.59 7.10 -6.17
C ASP A 54 15.47 8.15 -5.98
N PRO A 55 15.74 9.45 -6.14
CA PRO A 55 14.70 10.48 -6.00
C PRO A 55 13.66 10.44 -7.13
N ALA A 56 13.92 9.75 -8.24
CA ALA A 56 13.04 9.63 -9.39
C ALA A 56 12.18 8.35 -9.41
N ARG A 57 12.43 7.37 -8.52
CA ARG A 57 11.59 6.16 -8.45
C ARG A 57 10.21 6.45 -7.88
N ASP A 58 9.24 5.61 -8.22
CA ASP A 58 7.93 5.65 -7.58
C ASP A 58 8.02 5.29 -6.09
N ARG A 59 7.09 5.81 -5.31
CA ARG A 59 6.99 5.63 -3.87
C ARG A 59 5.74 4.81 -3.55
N PHE A 60 5.86 3.81 -2.68
CA PHE A 60 4.72 3.00 -2.22
C PHE A 60 4.62 3.03 -0.70
N ILE A 61 3.49 3.49 -0.18
CA ILE A 61 3.23 3.63 1.26
C ILE A 61 2.18 2.60 1.65
N LEU A 62 2.52 1.69 2.55
CA LEU A 62 1.58 0.79 3.18
C LEU A 62 0.91 1.50 4.38
N SER A 63 -0.16 2.26 4.14
CA SER A 63 -0.85 2.99 5.20
C SER A 63 -1.50 2.06 6.22
N LYS A 64 -2.05 0.94 5.76
CA LYS A 64 -2.50 -0.20 6.58
C LYS A 64 -1.31 -0.98 7.17
N GLY A 65 -0.52 -0.32 8.02
CA GLY A 65 0.79 -0.80 8.50
C GLY A 65 0.77 -2.18 9.15
N HIS A 66 -0.35 -2.61 9.72
CA HIS A 66 -0.52 -3.96 10.27
C HIS A 66 -0.39 -5.08 9.22
N ALA A 67 -0.40 -4.78 7.91
CA ALA A 67 -0.08 -5.72 6.84
C ALA A 67 1.43 -5.80 6.51
N ALA A 68 2.30 -5.44 7.47
CA ALA A 68 3.75 -5.35 7.29
C ALA A 68 4.38 -6.60 6.69
N MET A 69 3.95 -7.80 7.13
CA MET A 69 4.48 -9.07 6.60
C MET A 69 4.33 -9.16 5.08
N ALA A 70 3.21 -8.70 4.51
CA ALA A 70 2.99 -8.73 3.07
C ALA A 70 3.96 -7.79 2.33
N LEU A 71 4.18 -6.60 2.88
CA LEU A 71 5.16 -5.64 2.33
C LEU A 71 6.58 -6.19 2.43
N TYR A 72 6.98 -6.74 3.58
CA TYR A 72 8.32 -7.29 3.77
C TYR A 72 8.60 -8.47 2.84
N ALA A 73 7.66 -9.41 2.73
CA ALA A 73 7.79 -10.52 1.79
C ALA A 73 7.92 -10.02 0.34
N THR A 74 7.13 -8.99 -0.01
CA THR A 74 7.19 -8.34 -1.33
C THR A 74 8.56 -7.70 -1.59
N LEU A 75 9.07 -6.89 -0.66
CA LEU A 75 10.35 -6.20 -0.78
C LEU A 75 11.53 -7.20 -0.84
N ALA A 76 11.53 -8.22 0.03
CA ALA A 76 12.56 -9.25 0.04
C ALA A 76 12.61 -9.99 -1.30
N LYS A 77 11.45 -10.47 -1.77
CA LYS A 77 11.34 -11.17 -3.06
C LYS A 77 11.69 -10.28 -4.24
N ARG A 78 11.42 -8.98 -4.14
CA ARG A 78 11.79 -8.00 -5.17
C ARG A 78 13.29 -7.70 -5.19
N GLY A 79 14.03 -8.06 -4.14
CA GLY A 79 15.48 -7.96 -4.05
C GLY A 79 15.99 -6.76 -3.24
N TYR A 80 15.16 -6.12 -2.41
CA TYR A 80 15.57 -5.01 -1.56
C TYR A 80 16.46 -5.46 -0.39
N PHE A 81 16.27 -6.69 0.08
CA PHE A 81 17.07 -7.35 1.11
C PHE A 81 16.92 -8.87 1.01
N PRO A 82 17.80 -9.68 1.63
CA PRO A 82 17.75 -11.14 1.52
C PRO A 82 16.45 -11.73 2.09
N GLU A 83 15.85 -12.71 1.40
CA GLU A 83 14.64 -13.41 1.86
C GLU A 83 14.82 -14.10 3.22
N GLN A 84 16.05 -14.49 3.58
CA GLN A 84 16.34 -15.09 4.89
C GLN A 84 16.09 -14.13 6.05
N GLU A 85 16.14 -12.80 5.81
CA GLU A 85 15.87 -11.81 6.85
C GLU A 85 14.41 -11.87 7.32
N LEU A 86 13.48 -12.38 6.49
CA LEU A 86 12.07 -12.60 6.88
C LEU A 86 11.91 -13.51 8.11
N LEU A 87 12.91 -14.37 8.40
CA LEU A 87 12.94 -15.21 9.59
C LEU A 87 13.12 -14.41 10.89
N THR A 88 13.50 -13.13 10.81
CA THR A 88 13.70 -12.22 11.95
C THR A 88 12.50 -11.31 12.19
N TYR A 89 11.38 -11.54 11.48
CA TYR A 89 10.17 -10.75 11.66
C TYR A 89 9.64 -10.85 13.10
N ASN A 90 9.46 -9.69 13.71
CA ASN A 90 9.01 -9.52 15.09
C ASN A 90 9.91 -10.16 16.16
N GLU A 91 11.19 -10.38 15.83
CA GLU A 91 12.21 -10.85 16.76
C GLU A 91 13.04 -9.69 17.32
N ASP A 92 13.47 -9.79 18.57
CA ASP A 92 14.31 -8.77 19.22
C ASP A 92 15.62 -8.56 18.45
N GLY A 93 15.96 -7.29 18.21
CA GLY A 93 17.16 -6.89 17.46
C GLY A 93 17.04 -7.04 15.94
N GLY A 94 15.91 -7.54 15.42
CA GLY A 94 15.58 -7.52 14.00
C GLY A 94 15.15 -6.13 13.51
N ARG A 95 15.25 -5.91 12.19
CA ARG A 95 14.75 -4.67 11.54
C ARG A 95 13.28 -4.77 11.12
N LEU A 96 12.76 -5.99 11.01
CA LEU A 96 11.41 -6.29 10.53
C LEU A 96 10.41 -6.27 11.70
N ALA A 97 10.03 -5.08 12.17
CA ALA A 97 9.04 -4.92 13.24
C ALA A 97 7.60 -5.23 12.76
N GLU A 98 6.67 -5.53 13.68
CA GLU A 98 5.26 -5.81 13.37
C GLU A 98 4.57 -4.71 12.54
N HIS A 99 5.07 -3.49 12.64
CA HIS A 99 4.67 -2.33 11.86
C HIS A 99 5.88 -1.76 11.13
N PRO A 100 5.74 -1.28 9.87
CA PRO A 100 6.86 -0.75 9.10
C PRO A 100 7.57 0.38 9.86
N PRO A 101 8.88 0.25 10.14
CA PRO A 101 9.66 1.32 10.76
C PRO A 101 10.12 2.34 9.71
N ALA A 102 10.25 3.61 10.10
CA ALA A 102 10.90 4.60 9.26
C ALA A 102 12.42 4.36 9.23
N ASN A 103 13.04 4.52 8.04
CA ASN A 103 14.49 4.59 7.85
C ASN A 103 15.33 3.36 8.28
N LEU A 104 14.72 2.18 8.47
CA LEU A 104 15.46 0.95 8.81
C LEU A 104 15.58 -0.05 7.64
N LEU A 105 14.64 0.00 6.70
CA LEU A 105 14.51 -0.98 5.62
C LEU A 105 14.45 -0.29 4.25
N PRO A 106 15.29 -0.70 3.28
CA PRO A 106 15.21 -0.16 1.94
C PRO A 106 13.85 -0.54 1.31
N GLY A 107 13.20 0.45 0.69
CA GLY A 107 11.86 0.29 0.12
C GLY A 107 10.69 0.50 1.08
N VAL A 108 10.94 0.81 2.36
CA VAL A 108 9.92 1.28 3.32
C VAL A 108 9.98 2.80 3.43
N GLU A 109 8.95 3.48 2.94
CA GLU A 109 8.95 4.96 2.83
C GLU A 109 8.64 5.68 4.14
N ALA A 110 7.85 5.05 5.02
CA ALA A 110 7.29 5.72 6.19
C ALA A 110 7.04 4.72 7.31
N ALA A 111 7.17 5.22 8.54
CA ALA A 111 6.62 4.54 9.70
C ALA A 111 5.09 4.56 9.61
N THR A 112 4.46 3.39 9.65
CA THR A 112 3.00 3.24 9.56
C THR A 112 2.52 2.24 10.61
N GLY A 113 1.27 2.36 11.06
CA GLY A 113 0.71 1.52 12.13
C GLY A 113 -0.35 2.26 12.93
N SER A 114 -0.16 3.56 13.11
CA SER A 114 -1.28 4.48 13.37
C SER A 114 -2.03 4.67 12.05
N LEU A 115 -3.26 4.13 11.97
CA LEU A 115 -4.10 4.24 10.78
C LEU A 115 -4.37 5.71 10.44
N GLY A 116 -4.60 6.00 9.16
CA GLY A 116 -4.99 7.32 8.66
C GLY A 116 -3.82 8.28 8.42
N HIS A 117 -2.59 7.87 8.69
CA HIS A 117 -1.40 8.73 8.57
C HIS A 117 -0.61 8.54 7.27
N GLY A 118 -0.70 7.38 6.62
CA GLY A 118 0.05 7.12 5.39
C GLY A 118 -0.41 7.96 4.21
N LEU A 119 -1.71 8.24 4.08
CA LEU A 119 -2.22 9.14 3.03
C LEU A 119 -1.76 10.60 3.20
N PRO A 120 -1.87 11.24 4.38
CA PRO A 120 -1.25 12.56 4.61
C PRO A 120 0.23 12.61 4.24
N ILE A 121 1.01 11.57 4.57
CA ILE A 121 2.43 11.47 4.17
C ILE A 121 2.56 11.39 2.65
N GLY A 122 1.75 10.55 2.00
CA GLY A 122 1.73 10.41 0.55
C GLY A 122 1.37 11.71 -0.17
N VAL A 123 0.42 12.49 0.36
CA VAL A 123 0.08 13.83 -0.13
C VAL A 123 1.28 14.77 -0.05
N GLY A 124 2.02 14.76 1.07
CA GLY A 124 3.24 15.55 1.21
C GLY A 124 4.31 15.18 0.18
N ILE A 125 4.53 13.89 -0.05
CA ILE A 125 5.50 13.39 -1.05
C ILE A 125 5.06 13.76 -2.47
N ALA A 126 3.78 13.59 -2.79
CA ALA A 126 3.23 13.95 -4.10
C ALA A 126 3.29 15.46 -4.34
N LEU A 127 3.01 16.29 -3.33
CA LEU A 127 3.13 17.74 -3.42
C LEU A 127 4.58 18.19 -3.64
N ALA A 128 5.57 17.47 -3.11
CA ALA A 128 6.98 17.80 -3.29
C ALA A 128 7.41 17.77 -4.77
N THR A 129 6.75 16.99 -5.63
CA THR A 129 7.06 16.96 -7.08
C THR A 129 6.67 18.27 -7.77
N LYS A 130 5.78 19.08 -7.19
CA LYS A 130 5.47 20.44 -7.68
C LYS A 130 6.55 21.45 -7.36
N ILE A 131 7.25 21.25 -6.25
CA ILE A 131 8.37 22.11 -5.83
C ILE A 131 9.64 21.70 -6.58
N ARG A 132 9.87 20.39 -6.72
CA ARG A 132 10.97 19.80 -7.46
C ARG A 132 10.41 18.88 -8.54
N PRO A 133 10.29 19.36 -9.80
CA PRO A 133 9.73 18.57 -10.89
C PRO A 133 10.35 17.18 -10.98
N SER A 134 9.49 16.16 -10.94
CA SER A 134 9.85 14.75 -11.04
C SER A 134 8.69 13.99 -11.68
N ALA A 135 9.01 12.92 -12.42
CA ALA A 135 8.01 12.00 -12.96
C ALA A 135 7.56 10.95 -11.93
N ALA A 136 8.15 10.97 -10.72
CA ALA A 136 7.82 10.02 -9.66
C ALA A 136 6.36 10.10 -9.23
N ARG A 137 5.73 8.94 -9.13
CA ARG A 137 4.37 8.75 -8.63
C ARG A 137 4.39 8.23 -7.20
N VAL A 138 3.30 8.46 -6.49
CA VAL A 138 3.10 8.02 -5.11
C VAL A 138 1.88 7.13 -5.06
N PHE A 139 2.03 5.93 -4.51
CA PHE A 139 0.96 4.98 -4.32
C PHE A 139 0.76 4.78 -2.82
N VAL A 140 -0.48 4.86 -2.34
CA VAL A 140 -0.82 4.65 -0.93
C VAL A 140 -1.86 3.55 -0.85
N LEU A 141 -1.53 2.47 -0.14
CA LEU A 141 -2.46 1.37 0.14
C LEU A 141 -3.09 1.55 1.52
N LEU A 142 -4.39 1.81 1.54
CA LEU A 142 -5.21 1.91 2.74
C LEU A 142 -6.03 0.63 2.94
N SER A 143 -6.54 0.45 4.16
CA SER A 143 -7.65 -0.47 4.42
C SER A 143 -8.99 0.26 4.41
N ASP A 144 -10.09 -0.47 4.26
CA ASP A 144 -11.43 0.09 4.42
C ASP A 144 -11.70 0.65 5.83
N GLY A 145 -11.28 -0.05 6.89
CA GLY A 145 -11.39 0.44 8.26
C GLY A 145 -10.58 1.71 8.54
N GLU A 146 -9.45 1.87 7.85
CA GLU A 146 -8.65 3.10 7.92
C GLU A 146 -9.37 4.33 7.36
N ASN A 147 -10.33 4.15 6.45
CA ASN A 147 -11.15 5.25 5.92
C ASN A 147 -12.13 5.82 6.97
N ASN A 148 -12.20 5.25 8.17
CA ASN A 148 -12.92 5.84 9.29
C ASN A 148 -12.18 7.06 9.88
N GLU A 149 -10.86 7.16 9.66
CA GLU A 149 -10.04 8.24 10.22
C GLU A 149 -10.28 9.56 9.48
N GLY A 150 -10.53 10.63 10.24
CA GLY A 150 -10.77 11.96 9.67
C GLY A 150 -9.60 12.48 8.83
N SER A 151 -8.37 12.11 9.20
CA SER A 151 -7.15 12.51 8.49
C SER A 151 -7.08 12.00 7.05
N VAL A 152 -7.74 10.86 6.74
CA VAL A 152 -7.85 10.35 5.37
C VAL A 152 -8.63 11.35 4.52
N TRP A 153 -9.76 11.84 5.04
CA TRP A 153 -10.64 12.77 4.33
C TRP A 153 -10.04 14.18 4.23
N GLU A 154 -9.33 14.64 5.25
CA GLU A 154 -8.54 15.88 5.19
C GLU A 154 -7.49 15.80 4.06
N ALA A 155 -6.73 14.71 3.99
CA ALA A 155 -5.73 14.48 2.96
C ALA A 155 -6.37 14.34 1.56
N ALA A 156 -7.52 13.67 1.44
CA ALA A 156 -8.27 13.54 0.20
C ALA A 156 -8.70 14.92 -0.35
N MET A 157 -9.24 15.80 0.51
CA MET A 157 -9.58 17.18 0.11
C MET A 157 -8.35 17.96 -0.33
N MET A 158 -7.25 17.85 0.40
CA MET A 158 -6.01 18.57 0.09
C MET A 158 -5.42 18.11 -1.25
N ALA A 159 -5.40 16.81 -1.53
CA ALA A 159 -4.91 16.26 -2.79
C ALA A 159 -5.70 16.77 -4.00
N ALA A 160 -7.03 16.81 -3.89
CA ALA A 160 -7.91 17.35 -4.93
C ALA A 160 -7.70 18.85 -5.12
N ALA A 161 -7.67 19.63 -4.02
CA ALA A 161 -7.42 21.07 -4.06
C ALA A 161 -6.08 21.41 -4.71
N GLN A 162 -5.06 20.57 -4.47
CA GLN A 162 -3.74 20.71 -5.05
C GLN A 162 -3.60 20.03 -6.41
N ARG A 163 -4.61 19.35 -6.97
CA ARG A 163 -4.50 18.60 -8.26
C ARG A 163 -3.25 17.71 -8.29
N LEU A 164 -3.15 16.78 -7.34
CA LEU A 164 -2.02 15.84 -7.25
C LEU A 164 -2.26 14.64 -8.16
N GLU A 165 -2.06 14.81 -9.46
CA GLU A 165 -2.31 13.77 -10.48
C GLU A 165 -1.32 12.60 -10.43
N ASN A 166 -0.21 12.77 -9.70
CA ASN A 166 0.81 11.76 -9.48
C ASN A 166 0.60 10.93 -8.20
N LEU A 167 -0.54 11.09 -7.52
CA LEU A 167 -0.92 10.34 -6.32
C LEU A 167 -2.04 9.35 -6.66
N CYS A 168 -1.80 8.07 -6.33
CA CYS A 168 -2.75 6.99 -6.47
C CYS A 168 -3.11 6.41 -5.11
N VAL A 169 -4.41 6.26 -4.85
CA VAL A 169 -4.93 5.66 -3.63
C VAL A 169 -5.55 4.32 -3.95
N ILE A 170 -5.01 3.26 -3.34
CA ILE A 170 -5.60 1.93 -3.37
C ILE A 170 -6.27 1.66 -2.03
N ILE A 171 -7.51 1.22 -2.04
CA ILE A 171 -8.24 0.81 -0.85
C ILE A 171 -8.47 -0.69 -0.91
N ASP A 172 -7.87 -1.42 0.02
CA ASP A 172 -8.17 -2.83 0.24
C ASP A 172 -9.53 -2.95 0.95
N TYR A 173 -10.58 -3.07 0.14
CA TYR A 173 -11.98 -3.17 0.59
C TYR A 173 -12.39 -4.63 0.90
N ASN A 174 -11.74 -5.23 1.89
CA ASN A 174 -11.98 -6.62 2.30
C ASN A 174 -13.23 -6.83 3.19
N LYS A 175 -13.92 -5.74 3.56
CA LYS A 175 -15.19 -5.72 4.31
C LYS A 175 -15.07 -6.18 5.76
N TRP A 176 -13.87 -6.17 6.31
CA TRP A 176 -13.57 -6.56 7.69
C TRP A 176 -12.66 -5.55 8.39
N GLN A 177 -13.01 -5.26 9.63
CA GLN A 177 -12.19 -4.49 10.57
C GLN A 177 -11.85 -5.36 11.78
N ALA A 178 -11.10 -4.82 12.74
CA ALA A 178 -10.63 -5.56 13.90
C ALA A 178 -11.75 -6.24 14.72
N THR A 179 -12.92 -5.59 14.81
CA THR A 179 -14.03 -6.02 15.70
C THR A 179 -15.29 -6.47 14.97
N GLY A 180 -15.38 -6.33 13.65
CA GLY A 180 -16.62 -6.61 12.91
C GLY A 180 -16.56 -6.29 11.42
N ARG A 181 -17.70 -6.42 10.75
CA ARG A 181 -17.81 -6.02 9.34
C ARG A 181 -17.73 -4.51 9.21
N SER A 182 -17.15 -4.05 8.11
CA SER A 182 -16.89 -2.62 7.92
C SER A 182 -18.13 -1.75 8.07
N ASN A 183 -19.25 -2.13 7.45
CA ASN A 183 -20.54 -1.43 7.55
C ASN A 183 -21.31 -1.65 8.86
N GLU A 184 -20.94 -2.65 9.66
CA GLU A 184 -21.49 -2.84 11.02
C GLU A 184 -20.79 -1.93 12.02
N THR A 185 -19.50 -1.64 11.80
CA THR A 185 -18.72 -0.69 12.62
C THR A 185 -19.10 0.75 12.31
N LEU A 186 -19.00 1.16 11.03
CA LEU A 186 -19.37 2.49 10.56
C LEU A 186 -19.91 2.42 9.13
N GLN A 187 -20.89 3.26 8.81
CA GLN A 187 -21.53 3.27 7.49
C GLN A 187 -20.55 3.73 6.39
N LEU A 188 -19.76 2.81 5.82
CA LEU A 188 -18.76 3.08 4.79
C LEU A 188 -19.37 3.12 3.39
N ASP A 189 -20.35 2.28 3.10
CA ASP A 189 -21.01 2.25 1.79
C ASP A 189 -21.93 3.46 1.54
N PRO A 190 -21.98 3.96 0.28
CA PRO A 190 -21.11 3.61 -0.85
C PRO A 190 -19.74 4.32 -0.77
N LEU A 191 -18.65 3.57 -0.62
CA LEU A 191 -17.32 4.14 -0.42
C LEU A 191 -16.81 4.88 -1.66
N VAL A 192 -17.05 4.33 -2.86
CA VAL A 192 -16.66 4.94 -4.14
C VAL A 192 -17.25 6.34 -4.32
N ASP A 193 -18.51 6.55 -3.91
CA ASP A 193 -19.18 7.85 -4.07
C ASP A 193 -18.65 8.88 -3.08
N LYS A 194 -18.20 8.46 -1.89
CA LYS A 194 -17.52 9.35 -0.95
C LYS A 194 -16.20 9.86 -1.54
N TRP A 195 -15.38 8.98 -2.11
CA TRP A 195 -14.14 9.42 -2.76
C TRP A 195 -14.40 10.35 -3.95
N ARG A 196 -15.41 10.06 -4.77
CA ARG A 196 -15.85 10.96 -5.86
C ARG A 196 -16.30 12.32 -5.34
N ALA A 197 -17.06 12.37 -4.24
CA ALA A 197 -17.51 13.62 -3.63
C ALA A 197 -16.34 14.48 -3.12
N PHE A 198 -15.21 13.86 -2.79
CA PHE A 198 -13.97 14.52 -2.38
C PHE A 198 -13.04 14.88 -3.56
N GLY A 199 -13.50 14.70 -4.81
CA GLY A 199 -12.81 15.16 -6.01
C GLY A 199 -11.84 14.15 -6.65
N TRP A 200 -12.02 12.85 -6.38
CA TRP A 200 -11.19 11.77 -6.94
C TRP A 200 -11.91 11.00 -8.06
N ASP A 201 -11.15 10.49 -9.03
CA ASP A 201 -11.63 9.52 -10.02
C ASP A 201 -11.64 8.11 -9.42
N ALA A 202 -12.66 7.83 -8.61
CA ALA A 202 -12.78 6.54 -7.93
C ALA A 202 -13.59 5.50 -8.71
N LYS A 203 -13.11 4.25 -8.65
CA LYS A 203 -13.76 3.06 -9.22
C LYS A 203 -13.59 1.85 -8.31
N GLU A 204 -14.50 0.88 -8.42
CA GLU A 204 -14.42 -0.41 -7.73
C GLU A 204 -14.00 -1.48 -8.73
N VAL A 205 -13.05 -2.34 -8.32
CA VAL A 205 -12.53 -3.45 -9.12
C VAL A 205 -12.36 -4.69 -8.27
N ASP A 206 -12.26 -5.86 -8.90
CA ASP A 206 -11.86 -7.09 -8.20
C ASP A 206 -10.38 -6.99 -7.79
N GLY A 207 -10.13 -6.87 -6.49
CA GLY A 207 -8.79 -6.79 -5.90
C GLY A 207 -7.95 -8.07 -6.05
N HIS A 208 -8.51 -9.15 -6.60
CA HIS A 208 -7.80 -10.39 -6.92
C HIS A 208 -7.62 -10.62 -8.44
N ASP A 209 -8.17 -9.74 -9.29
CA ASP A 209 -7.82 -9.70 -10.71
C ASP A 209 -6.58 -8.83 -10.94
N ILE A 210 -5.42 -9.48 -10.90
CA ILE A 210 -4.11 -8.85 -11.15
C ILE A 210 -4.09 -8.08 -12.48
N THR A 211 -4.83 -8.52 -13.52
CA THR A 211 -4.83 -7.85 -14.83
C THR A 211 -5.48 -6.48 -14.73
N THR A 212 -6.64 -6.44 -14.09
CA THR A 212 -7.38 -5.21 -13.84
C THR A 212 -6.57 -4.29 -12.93
N LEU A 213 -6.00 -4.82 -11.85
CA LEU A 213 -5.11 -4.06 -10.95
C LEU A 213 -3.93 -3.40 -11.68
N VAL A 214 -3.23 -4.14 -12.56
CA VAL A 214 -2.12 -3.56 -13.35
C VAL A 214 -2.65 -2.46 -14.26
N THR A 215 -3.76 -2.70 -14.97
CA THR A 215 -4.33 -1.74 -15.91
C THR A 215 -4.72 -0.43 -15.22
N GLU A 216 -5.43 -0.53 -14.10
CA GLU A 216 -5.91 0.65 -13.37
C GLU A 216 -4.76 1.44 -12.72
N MET A 217 -3.82 0.75 -12.06
CA MET A 217 -2.68 1.43 -11.43
C MET A 217 -1.66 1.99 -12.44
N SER A 218 -1.49 1.35 -13.60
CA SER A 218 -0.64 1.87 -14.69
C SER A 218 -1.22 3.12 -15.35
N GLY A 219 -2.52 3.37 -15.22
CA GLY A 219 -3.18 4.56 -15.75
C GLY A 219 -2.73 5.87 -15.11
N VAL A 220 -1.95 5.82 -14.01
CA VAL A 220 -1.48 7.00 -13.27
C VAL A 220 -0.18 7.56 -13.87
N PRO A 221 -0.12 8.88 -14.22
CA PRO A 221 -1.16 9.89 -14.01
C PRO A 221 -2.30 9.79 -15.04
N GLY A 222 -3.52 9.58 -14.53
CA GLY A 222 -4.76 9.78 -15.28
C GLY A 222 -5.23 11.23 -15.10
N SER A 223 -6.25 11.66 -15.83
CA SER A 223 -6.83 13.01 -15.66
C SER A 223 -7.21 13.25 -14.19
N ALA A 224 -6.49 14.15 -13.50
CA ALA A 224 -6.68 14.62 -12.14
C ALA A 224 -7.23 13.61 -11.09
N GLY A 225 -6.34 13.03 -10.27
CA GLY A 225 -6.70 12.40 -8.98
C GLY A 225 -7.26 10.98 -9.09
N SER A 226 -6.54 10.11 -9.80
CA SER A 226 -6.85 8.68 -9.99
C SER A 226 -6.37 7.80 -8.83
#